data_AF-A0A2R4TIL0-F1
#
_entry.id   AF-A0A2R4TIL0-F1
#
_cell.length_a   1.000
_cell.length_b   1.000
_cell.length_c   1.000
_cell.angle_alpha   90.00
_cell.angle_beta   90.00
_cell.angle_gamma   90.00
#
_symmetry.space_group_name_H-M   'P 1'
#
loop_
_entity.id
_entity.type
_entity.pdbx_description
1 polymer ?
#
loop_
_entity_poly.entity_id
_entity_poly.type
_entity_poly.pdbx_seq_one_letter_code
_entity_poly.pdbx_strand_id
1 'polypeptide(L)'
;MSLEQEITLYLKDHTVLEAVDEFASKNYGDVEVTNAFVNLHNSSKIDLFKEFFNLKNNKGFRFFSSRHLLEEALPNLEVQNIGQMLVTLDKLIQEAGNDMAAGTPVSSFGKLLKTNFEFAKNVLNHLKSHDYSTNFLTKTLISISFADLEFAIDQSEEIIQEKLPTKVGYAILALGQMNYKDNDHLCTKVIKLICSYPHQDEDHHTQALIIKSLLEISKNQLNSYQEIEQKITSIIKGNSYEVSSIHTCMTQLFCDHKALPTEIKTLLLEMIPYIDSSANGTIHYLDLATPYLYEESETKIIQLLESLFIRSDFKIDISQFPSLRSYLYDNLDKLSSLITRWFLSKSIPLNRYASDLIDSNEVELAFDMAQLTEGSSTAHLFLAKKACGWYFMNPTVAISLIHSVYKSCPIEQAEDIQEIIFNPLMISYPRKVTEFLNKHKDGLEQDKLEIIENLLKKLEDYHDALRASNNIKELRVGQTEDFTYRRHQQQMMNKAYAESRKNSLFGSLFTENTLLYGKNTAFIIQTGEGSQRQTMPLHSFSHSIDFPSMEILDSTSLHYALIKFKLEGASK
;
A
#
# COMPACT_ATOMS: atom_id res chain seq x y z
N MET A 1 21.03 -45.38 10.71
CA MET A 1 21.74 -44.94 9.48
C MET A 1 21.97 -43.45 9.64
N SER A 2 23.16 -42.92 9.41
CA SER A 2 23.33 -41.45 9.50
C SER A 2 22.58 -40.80 8.34
N LEU A 3 22.11 -39.56 8.52
CA LEU A 3 21.38 -38.84 7.48
C LEU A 3 22.21 -38.69 6.19
N GLU A 4 23.52 -38.50 6.31
CA GLU A 4 24.46 -38.55 5.18
C GLU A 4 24.43 -39.89 4.43
N GLN A 5 24.35 -41.02 5.14
CA GLN A 5 24.29 -42.34 4.51
C GLN A 5 22.96 -42.52 3.78
N GLU A 6 21.87 -42.00 4.34
CA GLU A 6 20.55 -42.03 3.72
C GLU A 6 20.52 -41.19 2.43
N ILE A 7 21.02 -39.94 2.49
CA ILE A 7 21.16 -39.07 1.31
C ILE A 7 22.08 -39.73 0.27
N THR A 8 23.24 -40.29 0.69
CA THR A 8 24.17 -40.97 -0.23
C THR A 8 23.52 -42.19 -0.90
N LEU A 9 22.67 -42.91 -0.18
CA LEU A 9 21.93 -44.04 -0.75
C LEU A 9 20.90 -43.55 -1.76
N TYR A 10 20.17 -42.48 -1.44
CA TYR A 10 19.17 -41.88 -2.31
C TYR A 10 19.78 -41.35 -3.62
N LEU A 11 20.96 -40.73 -3.54
CA LEU A 11 21.74 -40.23 -4.67
C LEU A 11 22.22 -41.30 -5.67
N LYS A 12 22.07 -42.59 -5.36
CA LYS A 12 22.39 -43.67 -6.32
C LYS A 12 21.41 -43.70 -7.49
N ASP A 13 20.15 -43.36 -7.22
CA ASP A 13 19.05 -43.47 -8.18
C ASP A 13 18.45 -42.09 -8.54
N HIS A 14 18.90 -41.02 -7.88
CA HIS A 14 18.35 -39.66 -8.03
C HIS A 14 19.46 -38.62 -8.16
N THR A 15 19.13 -37.50 -8.78
CA THR A 15 19.99 -36.32 -8.86
C THR A 15 20.11 -35.61 -7.51
N VAL A 16 21.13 -34.76 -7.37
CA VAL A 16 21.33 -33.98 -6.14
C VAL A 16 20.16 -33.03 -5.89
N LEU A 17 19.59 -32.41 -6.93
CA LEU A 17 18.42 -31.54 -6.77
C LEU A 17 17.16 -32.29 -6.34
N GLU A 18 16.96 -33.52 -6.81
CA GLU A 18 15.86 -34.38 -6.34
C GLU A 18 16.06 -34.79 -4.88
N ALA A 19 17.29 -35.10 -4.47
CA ALA A 19 17.60 -35.34 -3.05
C ALA A 19 17.37 -34.08 -2.21
N VAL A 20 17.82 -32.91 -2.66
CA VAL A 20 17.58 -31.64 -1.96
C VAL A 20 16.07 -31.38 -1.82
N ASP A 21 15.30 -31.48 -2.90
CA ASP A 21 13.85 -31.23 -2.84
C ASP A 21 13.12 -32.21 -1.92
N GLU A 22 13.46 -33.51 -1.98
CA GLU A 22 12.87 -34.53 -1.12
C GLU A 22 13.17 -34.28 0.36
N PHE A 23 14.46 -34.13 0.71
CA PHE A 23 14.89 -34.02 2.11
C PHE A 23 14.61 -32.64 2.71
N ALA A 24 14.79 -31.55 1.97
CA ALA A 24 14.47 -30.19 2.44
C ALA A 24 12.97 -30.00 2.66
N SER A 25 12.12 -30.84 2.06
CA SER A 25 10.69 -30.72 2.22
C SER A 25 10.07 -31.51 3.34
N LYS A 26 10.63 -32.68 3.64
CA LYS A 26 10.20 -33.48 4.78
C LYS A 26 10.56 -32.78 6.09
N ASN A 27 11.71 -32.10 6.09
CA ASN A 27 12.29 -31.47 7.27
C ASN A 27 12.76 -30.04 6.93
N TYR A 28 11.83 -29.16 6.56
CA TYR A 28 12.15 -27.78 6.19
C TYR A 28 12.80 -27.01 7.35
N GLY A 29 13.99 -26.44 7.12
CA GLY A 29 14.78 -25.71 8.13
C GLY A 29 15.49 -26.62 9.14
N ASP A 30 15.60 -27.92 8.87
CA ASP A 30 16.33 -28.85 9.73
C ASP A 30 17.85 -28.75 9.52
N VAL A 31 18.53 -28.32 10.59
CA VAL A 31 19.97 -28.14 10.65
C VAL A 31 20.72 -29.44 10.36
N GLU A 32 20.18 -30.61 10.71
CA GLU A 32 20.83 -31.89 10.45
C GLU A 32 20.88 -32.20 8.94
N VAL A 33 19.80 -31.89 8.20
CA VAL A 33 19.73 -32.04 6.74
C VAL A 33 20.75 -31.12 6.07
N THR A 34 20.76 -29.84 6.46
CA THR A 34 21.70 -28.85 5.93
C THR A 34 23.14 -29.28 6.19
N ASN A 35 23.47 -29.73 7.40
CA ASN A 35 24.81 -30.20 7.75
C ASN A 35 25.24 -31.43 6.94
N ALA A 36 24.32 -32.36 6.66
CA ALA A 36 24.63 -33.53 5.85
C ALA A 36 25.02 -33.13 4.40
N PHE A 37 24.30 -32.19 3.78
CA PHE A 37 24.68 -31.67 2.46
C PHE A 37 25.99 -30.87 2.48
N VAL A 38 26.24 -30.09 3.55
CA VAL A 38 27.52 -29.40 3.76
C VAL A 38 28.67 -30.40 3.81
N ASN A 39 28.55 -31.47 4.60
CA ASN A 39 29.61 -32.48 4.72
C ASN A 39 29.83 -33.24 3.40
N LEU A 40 28.77 -33.54 2.65
CA LEU A 40 28.90 -34.15 1.32
C LEU A 40 29.61 -33.21 0.32
N HIS A 41 29.33 -31.91 0.39
CA HIS A 41 30.02 -30.90 -0.43
C HIS A 41 31.50 -30.79 -0.05
N ASN A 42 31.80 -30.57 1.23
CA ASN A 42 33.16 -30.34 1.71
C ASN A 42 34.03 -31.60 1.54
N SER A 43 33.43 -32.81 1.60
CA SER A 43 34.12 -34.06 1.25
C SER A 43 34.24 -34.31 -0.27
N SER A 44 33.87 -33.35 -1.11
CA SER A 44 33.91 -33.41 -2.58
C SER A 44 33.10 -34.57 -3.19
N LYS A 45 32.08 -35.09 -2.47
CA LYS A 45 31.18 -36.12 -2.99
C LYS A 45 30.10 -35.54 -3.89
N ILE A 46 29.72 -34.29 -3.65
CA ILE A 46 28.80 -33.50 -4.49
C ILE A 46 29.36 -32.08 -4.64
N ASP A 47 28.92 -31.36 -5.67
CA ASP A 47 29.19 -29.93 -5.83
C ASP A 47 27.87 -29.17 -5.86
N LEU A 48 27.47 -28.66 -4.70
CA LEU A 48 26.21 -27.92 -4.56
C LEU A 48 26.13 -26.71 -5.51
N PHE A 49 27.22 -26.01 -5.80
CA PHE A 49 27.15 -24.87 -6.72
C PHE A 49 26.83 -25.32 -8.14
N LYS A 50 27.47 -26.39 -8.61
CA LYS A 50 27.18 -26.97 -9.93
C LYS A 50 25.73 -27.45 -10.05
N GLU A 51 25.23 -28.10 -9.00
CA GLU A 51 23.88 -28.67 -9.02
C GLU A 51 22.82 -27.56 -8.95
N PHE A 52 22.98 -26.60 -8.03
CA PHE A 52 22.06 -25.47 -7.88
C PHE A 52 22.11 -24.50 -9.05
N PHE A 53 23.19 -24.47 -9.83
CA PHE A 53 23.18 -23.73 -11.09
C PHE A 53 22.06 -24.22 -12.02
N ASN A 54 21.61 -25.47 -11.93
CA ASN A 54 20.54 -26.00 -12.77
C ASN A 54 19.13 -25.85 -12.15
N LEU A 55 19.02 -25.33 -10.93
CA LEU A 55 17.73 -25.10 -10.29
C LEU A 55 16.96 -23.98 -11.03
N LYS A 56 15.68 -24.25 -11.32
CA LYS A 56 14.79 -23.32 -12.02
C LYS A 56 13.52 -23.08 -11.22
N ASN A 57 12.94 -21.89 -11.34
CA ASN A 57 11.67 -21.54 -10.73
C ASN A 57 10.54 -22.02 -11.65
N ASN A 58 10.33 -23.33 -11.68
CA ASN A 58 9.29 -23.99 -12.46
C ASN A 58 8.53 -25.00 -11.59
N LYS A 59 7.48 -25.63 -12.15
CA LYS A 59 6.64 -26.59 -11.41
C LYS A 59 7.36 -27.90 -11.03
N GLY A 60 8.61 -28.12 -11.45
CA GLY A 60 9.34 -29.38 -11.28
C GLY A 60 9.99 -29.56 -9.91
N PHE A 61 10.40 -28.47 -9.26
CA PHE A 61 11.03 -28.48 -7.93
C PHE A 61 10.41 -27.37 -7.07
N ARG A 62 10.42 -27.52 -5.75
CA ARG A 62 10.07 -26.43 -4.84
C ARG A 62 11.23 -25.45 -4.74
N PHE A 63 11.32 -24.59 -5.76
CA PHE A 63 12.40 -23.63 -5.95
C PHE A 63 12.82 -22.92 -4.66
N PHE A 64 11.88 -22.30 -3.94
CA PHE A 64 12.19 -21.56 -2.71
C PHE A 64 12.66 -22.46 -1.57
N SER A 65 12.06 -23.65 -1.40
CA SER A 65 12.48 -24.59 -0.36
C SER A 65 13.88 -25.15 -0.64
N SER A 66 14.15 -25.55 -1.88
CA SER A 66 15.47 -26.05 -2.27
C SER A 66 16.52 -24.97 -2.17
N ARG A 67 16.23 -23.74 -2.66
CA ARG A 67 17.13 -22.58 -2.57
C ARG A 67 17.47 -22.26 -1.11
N HIS A 68 16.50 -22.36 -0.20
CA HIS A 68 16.71 -22.11 1.22
C HIS A 68 17.78 -23.02 1.83
N LEU A 69 17.83 -24.30 1.44
CA LEU A 69 18.87 -25.22 1.90
C LEU A 69 20.28 -24.72 1.51
N LEU A 70 20.46 -24.24 0.28
CA LEU A 70 21.75 -23.65 -0.12
C LEU A 70 22.06 -22.40 0.69
N GLU A 71 21.07 -21.54 0.94
CA GLU A 71 21.24 -20.32 1.74
C GLU A 71 21.70 -20.62 3.17
N GLU A 72 21.17 -21.68 3.79
CA GLU A 72 21.58 -22.12 5.13
C GLU A 72 22.93 -22.82 5.13
N ALA A 73 23.22 -23.61 4.09
CA ALA A 73 24.48 -24.33 3.95
C ALA A 73 25.66 -23.38 3.67
N LEU A 74 25.43 -22.31 2.89
CA LEU A 74 26.46 -21.44 2.31
C LEU A 74 27.56 -20.99 3.29
N PRO A 75 27.27 -20.57 4.53
CA PRO A 75 28.32 -20.14 5.48
C PRO A 75 29.31 -21.24 5.87
N ASN A 76 28.93 -22.51 5.71
CA ASN A 76 29.73 -23.67 6.11
C ASN A 76 30.33 -24.44 4.91
N LEU A 77 30.13 -23.97 3.69
CA LEU A 77 30.66 -24.61 2.48
C LEU A 77 32.12 -24.23 2.22
N GLU A 78 32.92 -25.23 1.87
CA GLU A 78 34.27 -25.02 1.34
C GLU A 78 34.21 -24.62 -0.14
N VAL A 79 34.56 -23.37 -0.44
CA VAL A 79 34.49 -22.84 -1.80
C VAL A 79 35.81 -23.04 -2.53
N GLN A 80 35.83 -23.98 -3.47
CA GLN A 80 36.99 -24.23 -4.34
C GLN A 80 37.06 -23.27 -5.53
N ASN A 81 35.90 -22.82 -6.04
CA ASN A 81 35.81 -21.94 -7.21
C ASN A 81 34.86 -20.76 -6.94
N ILE A 82 35.44 -19.58 -6.70
CA ILE A 82 34.71 -18.33 -6.44
C ILE A 82 33.80 -17.96 -7.62
N GLY A 83 34.29 -18.09 -8.85
CA GLY A 83 33.52 -17.74 -10.05
C GLY A 83 32.26 -18.58 -10.19
N GLN A 84 32.36 -19.89 -9.97
CA GLN A 84 31.23 -20.81 -10.02
C GLN A 84 30.20 -20.52 -8.94
N MET A 85 30.64 -20.26 -7.70
CA MET A 85 29.76 -19.84 -6.61
C MET A 85 28.99 -18.58 -6.99
N LEU A 86 29.68 -17.52 -7.41
CA LEU A 86 29.05 -16.23 -7.71
C LEU A 86 28.09 -16.33 -8.90
N VAL A 87 28.46 -17.04 -9.98
CA VAL A 87 27.56 -17.29 -11.12
C VAL A 87 26.30 -18.05 -10.70
N THR A 88 26.44 -19.02 -9.79
CA THR A 88 25.31 -19.81 -9.27
C THR A 88 24.37 -18.92 -8.46
N LEU A 89 24.92 -18.15 -7.52
CA LEU A 89 24.13 -17.22 -6.70
C LEU A 89 23.44 -16.16 -7.57
N ASP A 90 24.16 -15.60 -8.54
CA ASP A 90 23.62 -14.61 -9.48
C ASP A 90 22.39 -15.17 -10.22
N LYS A 91 22.53 -16.38 -10.76
CA LYS A 91 21.43 -17.06 -11.47
C LYS A 91 20.23 -17.32 -10.57
N LEU A 92 20.44 -17.79 -9.34
CA LEU A 92 19.34 -18.06 -8.40
C LEU A 92 18.58 -16.80 -8.01
N ILE A 93 19.27 -15.67 -7.89
CA ILE A 93 18.65 -14.37 -7.60
C ILE A 93 17.81 -13.93 -8.80
N GLN A 94 18.36 -14.01 -10.01
CA GLN A 94 17.63 -13.67 -11.24
C GLN A 94 16.38 -14.56 -11.45
N GLU A 95 16.49 -15.86 -11.18
CA GLU A 95 15.40 -16.82 -11.32
C GLU A 95 14.27 -16.60 -10.29
N ALA A 96 14.58 -16.00 -9.13
CA ALA A 96 13.59 -15.63 -8.12
C ALA A 96 12.75 -14.39 -8.50
N GLY A 97 13.25 -13.54 -9.41
CA GLY A 97 12.56 -12.35 -9.89
C GLY A 97 12.34 -11.29 -8.80
N ASN A 98 11.18 -10.62 -8.85
CA ASN A 98 10.81 -9.52 -7.94
C ASN A 98 10.16 -9.99 -6.62
N ASP A 99 10.39 -11.25 -6.23
CA ASP A 99 9.91 -11.74 -4.94
C ASP A 99 10.66 -11.05 -3.78
N MET A 100 9.96 -10.72 -2.69
CA MET A 100 10.59 -10.06 -1.53
C MET A 100 11.73 -10.88 -0.90
N ALA A 101 11.77 -12.20 -1.14
CA ALA A 101 12.85 -13.08 -0.74
C ALA A 101 13.93 -13.29 -1.82
N ALA A 102 13.89 -12.61 -2.98
CA ALA A 102 14.89 -12.78 -4.04
C ALA A 102 16.33 -12.45 -3.56
N GLY A 103 16.47 -11.53 -2.61
CA GLY A 103 17.77 -11.09 -2.06
C GLY A 103 18.37 -11.96 -0.95
N THR A 104 17.69 -13.01 -0.48
CA THR A 104 18.18 -13.87 0.62
C THR A 104 19.56 -14.50 0.35
N PRO A 105 19.94 -14.91 -0.87
CA PRO A 105 21.27 -15.46 -1.12
C PRO A 105 22.41 -14.46 -0.87
N VAL A 106 22.20 -13.16 -1.09
CA VAL A 106 23.20 -12.11 -0.79
C VAL A 106 23.46 -12.01 0.71
N SER A 107 22.43 -12.22 1.53
CA SER A 107 22.55 -12.21 2.98
C SER A 107 23.39 -13.38 3.49
N SER A 108 23.13 -14.58 2.98
CA SER A 108 23.92 -15.79 3.30
C SER A 108 25.36 -15.71 2.77
N PHE A 109 25.56 -15.14 1.58
CA PHE A 109 26.89 -14.86 1.03
C PHE A 109 27.69 -13.94 1.96
N GLY A 110 27.07 -12.91 2.53
CA GLY A 110 27.70 -12.08 3.54
C GLY A 110 28.08 -12.83 4.83
N LYS A 111 27.33 -13.86 5.23
CA LYS A 111 27.70 -14.72 6.37
C LYS A 111 28.94 -15.55 6.04
N LEU A 112 29.00 -16.16 4.86
CA LEU A 112 30.16 -16.89 4.37
C LEU A 112 31.42 -16.01 4.36
N LEU A 113 31.35 -14.80 3.83
CA LEU A 113 32.48 -13.88 3.78
C LEU A 113 33.05 -13.52 5.16
N LYS A 114 32.22 -13.53 6.20
CA LYS A 114 32.65 -13.24 7.58
C LYS A 114 33.38 -14.40 8.25
N THR A 115 33.35 -15.61 7.68
CA THR A 115 34.01 -16.78 8.26
C THR A 115 35.53 -16.76 8.08
N ASN A 116 36.02 -16.15 7.00
CA ASN A 116 37.43 -16.12 6.66
C ASN A 116 37.79 -14.83 5.90
N PHE A 117 38.63 -14.00 6.54
CA PHE A 117 39.06 -12.72 6.00
C PHE A 117 39.87 -12.82 4.69
N GLU A 118 40.78 -13.79 4.58
CA GLU A 118 41.57 -14.00 3.36
C GLU A 118 40.70 -14.52 2.21
N PHE A 119 39.70 -15.35 2.51
CA PHE A 119 38.71 -15.74 1.51
C PHE A 119 37.93 -14.51 1.00
N ALA A 120 37.48 -13.63 1.89
CA ALA A 120 36.79 -12.40 1.50
C ALA A 120 37.66 -11.49 0.61
N LYS A 121 38.97 -11.37 0.88
CA LYS A 121 39.93 -10.67 0.02
C LYS A 121 40.05 -11.31 -1.36
N ASN A 122 40.12 -12.64 -1.44
CA ASN A 122 40.16 -13.35 -2.72
C ASN A 122 38.88 -13.11 -3.54
N VAL A 123 37.72 -13.08 -2.89
CA VAL A 123 36.44 -12.74 -3.52
C VAL A 123 36.44 -11.29 -4.01
N LEU A 124 36.95 -10.33 -3.23
CA LEU A 124 37.09 -8.95 -3.65
C LEU A 124 37.98 -8.81 -4.90
N ASN A 125 39.14 -9.47 -4.94
CA ASN A 125 40.03 -9.45 -6.09
C ASN A 125 39.38 -10.05 -7.35
N HIS A 126 38.59 -11.12 -7.17
CA HIS A 126 37.79 -11.70 -8.25
C HIS A 126 36.75 -10.70 -8.77
N LEU A 127 36.04 -10.01 -7.88
CA LEU A 127 35.03 -9.00 -8.23
C LEU A 127 35.62 -7.72 -8.84
N LYS A 128 36.89 -7.39 -8.58
CA LYS A 128 37.58 -6.29 -9.29
C LYS A 128 37.74 -6.58 -10.78
N SER A 129 37.91 -7.85 -11.16
CA SER A 129 38.18 -8.28 -12.55
C SER A 129 36.99 -8.87 -13.29
N HIS A 130 35.88 -9.19 -12.61
CA HIS A 130 34.69 -9.81 -13.19
C HIS A 130 33.42 -9.04 -12.83
N ASP A 131 32.42 -9.09 -13.71
CA ASP A 131 31.13 -8.43 -13.53
C ASP A 131 30.00 -9.46 -13.42
N TYR A 132 28.99 -9.13 -12.62
CA TYR A 132 27.82 -9.93 -12.32
C TYR A 132 26.58 -9.06 -12.38
N SER A 133 25.41 -9.65 -12.65
CA SER A 133 24.16 -8.87 -12.67
C SER A 133 23.74 -8.43 -11.25
N THR A 134 24.01 -9.26 -10.25
CA THR A 134 23.86 -8.98 -8.83
C THR A 134 25.07 -8.23 -8.28
N ASN A 135 24.81 -7.23 -7.44
CA ASN A 135 25.85 -6.53 -6.70
C ASN A 135 26.38 -7.36 -5.51
N PHE A 136 27.43 -8.15 -5.74
CA PHE A 136 28.20 -8.82 -4.69
C PHE A 136 29.30 -7.94 -4.08
N LEU A 137 29.73 -6.88 -4.78
CA LEU A 137 30.86 -6.04 -4.37
C LEU A 137 30.57 -5.31 -3.07
N THR A 138 29.41 -4.66 -2.96
CA THR A 138 29.01 -3.93 -1.75
C THR A 138 29.02 -4.85 -0.52
N LYS A 139 28.42 -6.04 -0.63
CA LYS A 139 28.37 -6.99 0.49
C LYS A 139 29.75 -7.53 0.85
N THR A 140 30.64 -7.71 -0.13
CA THR A 140 32.03 -8.13 0.09
C THR A 140 32.80 -7.10 0.89
N LEU A 141 32.81 -5.84 0.46
CA LEU A 141 33.48 -4.74 1.16
C LEU A 141 32.95 -4.53 2.58
N ILE A 142 31.63 -4.57 2.77
CA ILE A 142 31.01 -4.49 4.10
C ILE A 142 31.41 -5.69 4.98
N SER A 143 31.55 -6.89 4.40
CA SER A 143 31.93 -8.07 5.18
C SER A 143 33.40 -8.00 5.63
N ILE A 144 34.28 -7.49 4.76
CA ILE A 144 35.69 -7.21 5.07
C ILE A 144 35.81 -6.18 6.19
N SER A 145 34.97 -5.13 6.20
CA SER A 145 35.06 -4.06 7.19
C SER A 145 34.77 -4.49 8.63
N PHE A 146 34.11 -5.65 8.85
CA PHE A 146 33.96 -6.22 10.19
C PHE A 146 35.27 -6.75 10.79
N ALA A 147 36.21 -7.18 9.93
CA ALA A 147 37.51 -7.65 10.36
C ALA A 147 38.55 -6.52 10.32
N ASP A 148 38.51 -5.69 9.27
CA ASP A 148 39.43 -4.58 9.06
C ASP A 148 38.75 -3.43 8.31
N LEU A 149 38.31 -2.42 9.06
CA LEU A 149 37.59 -1.26 8.54
C LEU A 149 38.47 -0.38 7.64
N GLU A 150 39.73 -0.12 8.05
CA GLU A 150 40.65 0.71 7.27
C GLU A 150 40.97 0.05 5.93
N PHE A 151 41.28 -1.24 5.92
CA PHE A 151 41.51 -1.98 4.68
C PHE A 151 40.30 -1.94 3.75
N ALA A 152 39.09 -2.10 4.27
CA ALA A 152 37.88 -2.03 3.44
C ALA A 152 37.67 -0.62 2.83
N ILE A 153 37.97 0.44 3.60
CA ILE A 153 37.91 1.82 3.12
C ILE A 153 38.94 2.05 2.03
N ASP A 154 40.19 1.64 2.25
CA ASP A 154 41.28 1.83 1.27
C ASP A 154 41.01 1.08 -0.03
N GLN A 155 40.47 -0.14 0.05
CA GLN A 155 40.05 -0.90 -1.13
C GLN A 155 38.87 -0.24 -1.87
N SER A 156 37.96 0.40 -1.15
CA SER A 156 36.85 1.14 -1.76
C SER A 156 37.36 2.41 -2.44
N GLU A 157 38.30 3.11 -1.80
CA GLU A 157 38.98 4.30 -2.33
C GLU A 157 39.76 3.98 -3.62
N GLU A 158 40.51 2.87 -3.65
CA GLU A 158 41.20 2.37 -4.85
C GLU A 158 40.22 2.17 -6.02
N ILE A 159 39.10 1.48 -5.80
CA ILE A 159 38.07 1.24 -6.84
C ILE A 159 37.49 2.55 -7.38
N ILE A 160 37.27 3.54 -6.49
CA ILE A 160 36.74 4.86 -6.85
C ILE A 160 37.77 5.65 -7.68
N GLN A 161 39.04 5.65 -7.27
CA GLN A 161 40.13 6.39 -7.94
C GLN A 161 40.46 5.80 -9.31
N GLU A 162 40.47 4.47 -9.44
CA GLU A 162 40.70 3.77 -10.70
C GLU A 162 39.50 3.86 -11.67
N LYS A 163 38.36 4.37 -11.20
CA LYS A 163 37.10 4.49 -11.97
C LYS A 163 36.68 3.19 -12.62
N LEU A 164 36.77 2.08 -11.89
CA LEU A 164 36.38 0.78 -12.42
C LEU A 164 34.91 0.81 -12.87
N PRO A 165 34.59 0.54 -14.15
CA PRO A 165 33.24 0.68 -14.69
C PRO A 165 32.22 -0.11 -13.87
N THR A 166 31.05 0.48 -13.63
CA THR A 166 29.92 -0.11 -12.87
C THR A 166 30.20 -0.44 -11.39
N LYS A 167 31.45 -0.31 -10.91
CA LYS A 167 31.85 -0.68 -9.53
C LYS A 167 31.93 0.50 -8.59
N VAL A 168 32.18 1.70 -9.11
CA VAL A 168 32.32 2.92 -8.31
C VAL A 168 31.10 3.15 -7.41
N GLY A 169 29.89 3.14 -7.98
CA GLY A 169 28.67 3.31 -7.19
C GLY A 169 28.50 2.25 -6.10
N TYR A 170 28.88 0.99 -6.36
CA TYR A 170 28.80 -0.09 -5.37
C TYR A 170 29.86 -0.02 -4.28
N ALA A 171 31.05 0.49 -4.59
CA ALA A 171 32.07 0.82 -3.58
C ALA A 171 31.61 1.98 -2.70
N ILE A 172 31.02 3.03 -3.29
CA ILE A 172 30.41 4.14 -2.55
C ILE A 172 29.28 3.64 -1.64
N LEU A 173 28.39 2.77 -2.16
CA LEU A 173 27.35 2.12 -1.35
C LEU A 173 27.93 1.33 -0.18
N ALA A 174 29.03 0.61 -0.39
CA ALA A 174 29.69 -0.11 0.68
C ALA A 174 30.14 0.83 1.79
N LEU A 175 30.86 1.90 1.44
CA LEU A 175 31.28 2.95 2.38
C LEU A 175 30.09 3.52 3.15
N GLY A 176 28.96 3.78 2.47
CA GLY A 176 27.72 4.23 3.11
C GLY A 176 27.21 3.33 4.25
N GLN A 177 27.42 2.01 4.11
CA GLN A 177 26.82 0.98 4.97
C GLN A 177 27.79 0.37 5.98
N MET A 178 29.05 0.79 6.01
CA MET A 178 30.01 0.31 7.02
C MET A 178 29.67 0.87 8.40
N ASN A 179 30.08 0.14 9.43
CA ASN A 179 29.90 0.58 10.81
C ASN A 179 31.08 1.45 11.26
N TYR A 180 30.83 2.73 11.45
CA TYR A 180 31.83 3.71 11.91
C TYR A 180 31.79 3.99 13.41
N LYS A 181 31.08 3.18 14.19
CA LYS A 181 31.01 3.35 15.64
C LYS A 181 32.43 3.44 16.21
N ASP A 182 32.65 4.44 17.05
CA ASP A 182 33.93 4.75 17.69
C ASP A 182 35.07 5.20 16.74
N ASN A 183 34.77 5.45 15.45
CA ASN A 183 35.75 5.79 14.41
C ASN A 183 35.37 7.07 13.62
N ASP A 184 35.05 8.15 14.34
CA ASP A 184 34.59 9.43 13.75
C ASP A 184 35.53 10.00 12.68
N HIS A 185 36.84 9.82 12.85
CA HIS A 185 37.84 10.28 11.90
C HIS A 185 37.74 9.54 10.54
N LEU A 186 37.50 8.23 10.54
CA LEU A 186 37.27 7.44 9.33
C LEU A 186 35.92 7.79 8.71
N CYS A 187 34.88 7.98 9.52
CA CYS A 187 33.58 8.45 9.04
C CYS A 187 33.72 9.79 8.30
N THR A 188 34.46 10.73 8.88
CA THR A 188 34.72 12.05 8.27
C THR A 188 35.54 11.94 6.99
N LYS A 189 36.56 11.06 6.94
CA LYS A 189 37.33 10.76 5.71
C LYS A 189 36.39 10.27 4.61
N VAL A 190 35.50 9.34 4.94
CA VAL A 190 34.57 8.72 3.98
C VAL A 190 33.53 9.72 3.47
N ILE A 191 32.94 10.55 4.34
CA ILE A 191 32.00 11.60 3.92
C ILE A 191 32.67 12.51 2.89
N LYS A 192 33.89 12.99 3.18
CA LYS A 192 34.66 13.84 2.26
C LYS A 192 34.95 13.13 0.93
N LEU A 193 35.33 11.85 0.98
CA LEU A 193 35.58 11.05 -0.22
C LEU A 193 34.33 10.99 -1.10
N ILE A 194 33.18 10.61 -0.54
CA ILE A 194 31.90 10.52 -1.26
C ILE A 194 31.45 11.90 -1.77
N CYS A 195 31.51 12.94 -0.93
CA CYS A 195 31.11 14.30 -1.30
C CYS A 195 32.01 14.93 -2.37
N SER A 196 33.30 14.59 -2.39
CA SER A 196 34.25 15.06 -3.41
C SER A 196 34.10 14.36 -4.76
N TYR A 197 33.45 13.19 -4.81
CA TYR A 197 33.32 12.43 -6.04
C TYR A 197 32.53 13.22 -7.09
N PRO A 198 33.06 13.41 -8.32
CA PRO A 198 32.37 14.12 -9.38
C PRO A 198 31.17 13.29 -9.84
N HIS A 199 29.98 13.86 -9.74
CA HIS A 199 28.79 13.29 -10.34
C HIS A 199 28.64 13.95 -11.71
N GLN A 200 28.79 13.18 -12.78
CA GLN A 200 28.44 13.63 -14.13
C GLN A 200 26.93 13.48 -14.31
N ASP A 201 26.32 14.34 -15.13
CA ASP A 201 24.85 14.43 -15.24
C ASP A 201 24.19 13.16 -15.79
N GLU A 202 24.93 12.24 -16.44
CA GLU A 202 24.37 11.05 -17.12
C GLU A 202 24.43 9.73 -16.32
N ASP A 203 25.20 9.62 -15.23
CA ASP A 203 25.29 8.37 -14.44
C ASP A 203 24.30 8.33 -13.26
N HIS A 204 23.02 8.17 -13.60
CA HIS A 204 21.92 8.18 -12.64
C HIS A 204 22.02 7.06 -11.58
N HIS A 205 22.53 5.87 -11.98
CA HIS A 205 22.69 4.75 -11.05
C HIS A 205 23.72 5.06 -9.96
N THR A 206 24.90 5.57 -10.34
CA THR A 206 25.91 5.98 -9.36
C THR A 206 25.41 7.15 -8.51
N GLN A 207 24.68 8.11 -9.07
CA GLN A 207 24.06 9.21 -8.32
C GLN A 207 23.10 8.70 -7.23
N ALA A 208 22.20 7.78 -7.57
CA ALA A 208 21.29 7.15 -6.62
C ALA A 208 22.05 6.41 -5.51
N LEU A 209 23.13 5.70 -5.85
CA LEU A 209 23.98 5.02 -4.87
C LEU A 209 24.75 6.00 -3.96
N ILE A 210 25.21 7.14 -4.48
CA ILE A 210 25.80 8.22 -3.67
C ILE A 210 24.78 8.73 -2.66
N ILE A 211 23.56 9.07 -3.11
CA ILE A 211 22.48 9.55 -2.23
C ILE A 211 22.21 8.50 -1.15
N LYS A 212 22.00 7.24 -1.53
CA LYS A 212 21.76 6.14 -0.59
C LYS A 212 22.86 6.04 0.46
N SER A 213 24.12 6.13 0.04
CA SER A 213 25.29 6.03 0.94
C SER A 213 25.34 7.14 1.96
N LEU A 214 25.10 8.38 1.51
CA LEU A 214 25.11 9.54 2.39
C LEU A 214 23.94 9.50 3.36
N LEU A 215 22.76 9.04 2.92
CA LEU A 215 21.61 8.82 3.79
C LEU A 215 21.89 7.74 4.84
N GLU A 216 22.52 6.63 4.45
CA GLU A 216 22.91 5.57 5.38
C GLU A 216 23.87 6.08 6.47
N ILE A 217 24.90 6.83 6.08
CA ILE A 217 25.85 7.46 6.99
C ILE A 217 25.17 8.47 7.92
N SER A 218 24.19 9.24 7.40
CA SER A 218 23.49 10.28 8.16
C SER A 218 22.78 9.77 9.42
N LYS A 219 22.47 8.46 9.49
CA LYS A 219 21.84 7.83 10.64
C LYS A 219 22.71 7.83 11.91
N ASN A 220 24.02 8.07 11.78
CA ASN A 220 25.00 7.91 12.87
C ASN A 220 25.25 9.17 13.75
N GLN A 221 24.27 10.05 13.97
CA GLN A 221 24.38 11.26 14.83
C GLN A 221 25.68 12.08 14.60
N LEU A 222 25.79 12.70 13.43
CA LEU A 222 27.02 13.32 12.94
C LEU A 222 27.05 14.85 13.09
N ASN A 223 28.25 15.44 13.15
CA ASN A 223 28.42 16.90 13.06
C ASN A 223 28.39 17.41 11.60
N SER A 224 28.41 16.52 10.60
CA SER A 224 28.63 16.84 9.18
C SER A 224 27.37 16.86 8.32
N TYR A 225 26.18 17.06 8.90
CA TYR A 225 24.91 17.01 8.17
C TYR A 225 24.81 18.02 7.03
N GLN A 226 25.38 19.21 7.21
CA GLN A 226 25.33 20.26 6.20
C GLN A 226 26.05 19.86 4.89
N GLU A 227 27.19 19.16 4.97
CA GLU A 227 27.93 18.71 3.79
C GLU A 227 27.16 17.62 3.04
N ILE A 228 26.55 16.69 3.78
CA ILE A 228 25.67 15.65 3.24
C ILE A 228 24.47 16.28 2.52
N GLU A 229 23.77 17.20 3.20
CA GLU A 229 22.60 17.90 2.67
C GLU A 229 22.93 18.65 1.37
N GLN A 230 24.04 19.38 1.35
CA GLN A 230 24.51 20.12 0.18
C GLN A 230 24.79 19.18 -1.00
N LYS A 231 25.45 18.04 -0.75
CA LYS A 231 25.77 17.07 -1.80
C LYS A 231 24.52 16.39 -2.36
N ILE A 232 23.60 15.96 -1.52
CA ILE A 232 22.33 15.36 -1.96
C ILE A 232 21.54 16.38 -2.78
N THR A 233 21.43 17.61 -2.27
CA THR A 233 20.73 18.70 -2.95
C THR A 233 21.37 19.01 -4.32
N SER A 234 22.70 19.03 -4.42
CA SER A 234 23.38 19.29 -5.69
C SER A 234 23.10 18.21 -6.72
N ILE A 235 23.10 16.94 -6.31
CA ILE A 235 22.80 15.81 -7.20
C ILE A 235 21.37 15.89 -7.70
N ILE A 236 20.39 16.03 -6.81
CA ILE A 236 18.96 16.05 -7.17
C ILE A 236 18.62 17.24 -8.07
N LYS A 237 19.15 18.43 -7.77
CA LYS A 237 18.93 19.60 -8.62
C LYS A 237 19.67 19.49 -9.96
N GLY A 238 20.90 18.96 -9.95
CA GLY A 238 21.72 18.77 -11.15
C GLY A 238 21.12 17.77 -12.13
N ASN A 239 20.60 16.65 -11.63
CA ASN A 239 19.97 15.62 -12.46
C ASN A 239 18.49 15.88 -12.77
N SER A 240 18.00 17.10 -12.48
CA SER A 240 16.61 17.50 -12.74
C SER A 240 15.57 16.57 -12.10
N TYR A 241 15.83 16.11 -10.87
CA TYR A 241 14.93 15.26 -10.10
C TYR A 241 14.67 13.91 -10.77
N GLU A 242 15.75 13.23 -11.15
CA GLU A 242 15.68 11.94 -11.83
C GLU A 242 14.99 10.87 -10.94
N VAL A 243 14.28 9.94 -11.60
CA VAL A 243 13.39 8.95 -10.98
C VAL A 243 14.12 8.05 -9.97
N SER A 244 15.30 7.52 -10.29
CA SER A 244 16.07 6.65 -9.40
C SER A 244 16.57 7.38 -8.14
N SER A 245 16.87 8.67 -8.25
CA SER A 245 17.26 9.52 -7.12
C SER A 245 16.08 9.74 -6.15
N ILE A 246 14.90 10.10 -6.68
CA ILE A 246 13.70 10.25 -5.86
C ILE A 246 13.27 8.90 -5.26
N HIS A 247 13.35 7.82 -6.05
CA HIS A 247 13.04 6.46 -5.58
C HIS A 247 13.87 6.11 -4.34
N THR A 248 15.17 6.40 -4.38
CA THR A 248 16.08 6.19 -3.25
C THR A 248 15.64 7.00 -2.04
N CYS A 249 15.28 8.28 -2.23
CA CYS A 249 14.79 9.15 -1.16
C CYS A 249 13.53 8.59 -0.50
N MET A 250 12.52 8.18 -1.28
CA MET A 250 11.25 7.69 -0.73
C MET A 250 11.41 6.33 -0.06
N THR A 251 12.25 5.45 -0.62
CA THR A 251 12.57 4.15 0.00
C THR A 251 13.23 4.37 1.36
N GLN A 252 14.19 5.30 1.45
CA GLN A 252 14.86 5.60 2.72
C GLN A 252 13.90 6.22 3.73
N LEU A 253 13.02 7.12 3.28
CA LEU A 253 12.02 7.74 4.12
C LEU A 253 11.09 6.69 4.73
N PHE A 254 10.68 5.67 3.98
CA PHE A 254 9.91 4.54 4.50
C PHE A 254 10.71 3.70 5.49
N CYS A 255 11.86 3.18 5.07
CA CYS A 255 12.64 2.21 5.84
C CYS A 255 13.20 2.79 7.15
N ASP A 256 13.64 4.05 7.14
CA ASP A 256 14.47 4.64 8.20
C ASP A 256 13.88 5.93 8.82
N HIS A 257 12.58 6.22 8.68
CA HIS A 257 11.97 7.47 9.17
C HIS A 257 12.30 7.85 10.62
N LYS A 258 12.56 6.86 11.50
CA LYS A 258 12.93 7.07 12.92
C LYS A 258 14.42 7.32 13.15
N ALA A 259 15.27 6.80 12.27
CA ALA A 259 16.72 6.90 12.39
C ALA A 259 17.28 8.13 11.65
N LEU A 260 16.52 8.69 10.71
CA LEU A 260 16.93 9.86 9.95
C LEU A 260 16.91 11.15 10.80
N PRO A 261 17.95 11.99 10.71
CA PRO A 261 17.95 13.34 11.30
C PRO A 261 16.85 14.22 10.71
N THR A 262 16.36 15.19 11.48
CA THR A 262 15.27 16.10 11.10
C THR A 262 15.58 16.91 9.83
N GLU A 263 16.83 17.37 9.69
CA GLU A 263 17.30 18.15 8.55
C GLU A 263 17.28 17.32 7.26
N ILE A 264 17.81 16.09 7.33
CA ILE A 264 17.79 15.15 6.21
C ILE A 264 16.36 14.75 5.87
N LYS A 265 15.53 14.46 6.88
CA LYS A 265 14.12 14.14 6.67
C LYS A 265 13.38 15.28 5.97
N THR A 266 13.65 16.52 6.36
CA THR A 266 13.09 17.71 5.72
C THR A 266 13.49 17.80 4.25
N LEU A 267 14.78 17.58 3.93
CA LEU A 267 15.27 17.51 2.55
C LEU A 267 14.54 16.42 1.74
N LEU A 268 14.36 15.22 2.30
CA LEU A 268 13.67 14.13 1.59
C LEU A 268 12.20 14.45 1.32
N LEU A 269 11.51 15.09 2.27
CA LEU A 269 10.12 15.50 2.11
C LEU A 269 9.92 16.52 0.99
N GLU A 270 10.90 17.41 0.77
CA GLU A 270 10.86 18.39 -0.33
C GLU A 270 10.89 17.74 -1.72
N MET A 271 11.28 16.47 -1.81
CA MET A 271 11.30 15.72 -3.08
C MET A 271 9.93 15.17 -3.48
N ILE A 272 8.97 15.07 -2.54
CA ILE A 272 7.64 14.49 -2.79
C ILE A 272 6.96 15.10 -4.02
N PRO A 273 6.90 16.43 -4.22
CA PRO A 273 6.21 17.01 -5.37
C PRO A 273 6.79 16.63 -6.74
N TYR A 274 8.02 16.12 -6.78
CA TYR A 274 8.75 15.82 -8.01
C TYR A 274 8.62 14.36 -8.46
N ILE A 275 7.88 13.52 -7.73
CA ILE A 275 7.68 12.12 -8.10
C ILE A 275 6.97 12.01 -9.46
N ASP A 276 7.56 11.24 -10.37
CA ASP A 276 6.99 10.98 -11.69
C ASP A 276 5.77 10.05 -11.59
N SER A 277 4.70 10.37 -12.34
CA SER A 277 3.45 9.60 -12.32
C SER A 277 3.57 8.15 -12.80
N SER A 278 4.61 7.79 -13.54
CA SER A 278 4.88 6.42 -13.98
C SER A 278 5.66 5.59 -12.95
N ALA A 279 6.22 6.22 -11.92
CA ALA A 279 7.07 5.60 -10.91
C ALA A 279 6.26 4.90 -9.81
N ASN A 280 5.46 3.89 -10.17
CA ASN A 280 4.55 3.18 -9.25
C ASN A 280 5.24 2.65 -7.98
N GLY A 281 6.46 2.12 -8.10
CA GLY A 281 7.24 1.65 -6.94
C GLY A 281 7.60 2.78 -5.96
N THR A 282 7.91 3.98 -6.48
CA THR A 282 8.19 5.16 -5.66
C THR A 282 6.94 5.67 -4.95
N ILE A 283 5.81 5.71 -5.66
CA ILE A 283 4.50 6.08 -5.08
C ILE A 283 4.12 5.08 -3.97
N HIS A 284 4.35 3.79 -4.19
CA HIS A 284 4.08 2.75 -3.19
C HIS A 284 4.89 2.96 -1.90
N TYR A 285 6.19 3.24 -1.99
CA TYR A 285 6.99 3.54 -0.79
C TYR A 285 6.54 4.82 -0.08
N LEU A 286 6.15 5.84 -0.83
CA LEU A 286 5.56 7.04 -0.24
C LEU A 286 4.26 6.71 0.49
N ASP A 287 3.33 5.96 -0.11
CA ASP A 287 2.09 5.53 0.56
C ASP A 287 2.37 4.80 1.87
N LEU A 288 3.29 3.83 1.86
CA LEU A 288 3.68 3.10 3.07
C LEU A 288 4.29 4.00 4.15
N ALA A 289 5.01 5.07 3.78
CA ALA A 289 5.57 6.04 4.71
C ALA A 289 4.53 7.06 5.22
N THR A 290 3.52 7.37 4.41
CA THR A 290 2.63 8.51 4.65
C THR A 290 1.89 8.46 6.00
N PRO A 291 1.36 7.32 6.49
CA PRO A 291 0.72 7.25 7.81
C PRO A 291 1.61 7.80 8.94
N TYR A 292 2.88 7.41 8.97
CA TYR A 292 3.84 7.84 10.00
C TYR A 292 4.19 9.33 9.85
N LEU A 293 4.38 9.78 8.59
CA LEU A 293 4.70 11.17 8.31
C LEU A 293 3.54 12.11 8.66
N TYR A 294 2.31 11.66 8.41
CA TYR A 294 1.08 12.40 8.72
C TYR A 294 0.91 12.55 10.23
N GLU A 295 1.29 11.54 11.01
CA GLU A 295 1.28 11.62 12.48
C GLU A 295 2.26 12.67 13.02
N GLU A 296 3.43 12.81 12.40
CA GLU A 296 4.41 13.82 12.79
C GLU A 296 4.03 15.24 12.39
N SER A 297 3.46 15.43 11.19
CA SER A 297 3.11 16.76 10.69
C SER A 297 2.00 16.73 9.63
N GLU A 298 0.75 16.62 10.09
CA GLU A 298 -0.46 16.62 9.25
C GLU A 298 -0.44 17.73 8.18
N THR A 299 -0.33 18.99 8.60
CA THR A 299 -0.40 20.15 7.69
C THR A 299 0.67 20.11 6.60
N LYS A 300 1.91 19.76 6.96
CA LYS A 300 3.04 19.73 6.01
C LYS A 300 2.86 18.61 4.99
N ILE A 301 2.46 17.42 5.45
CA ILE A 301 2.28 16.27 4.56
C ILE A 301 1.10 16.49 3.60
N ILE A 302 -0.01 17.05 4.09
CA ILE A 302 -1.14 17.40 3.20
C ILE A 302 -0.69 18.38 2.11
N GLN A 303 0.06 19.44 2.46
CA GLN A 303 0.55 20.41 1.48
C GLN A 303 1.48 19.78 0.43
N LEU A 304 2.33 18.83 0.84
CA LEU A 304 3.22 18.12 -0.07
C LEU A 304 2.47 17.16 -1.00
N LEU A 305 1.46 16.43 -0.49
CA LEU A 305 0.59 15.59 -1.30
C LEU A 305 -0.24 16.43 -2.29
N GLU A 306 -0.81 17.55 -1.85
CA GLU A 306 -1.52 18.50 -2.74
C GLU A 306 -0.59 18.99 -3.86
N SER A 307 0.65 19.33 -3.52
CA SER A 307 1.67 19.76 -4.48
C SER A 307 2.04 18.66 -5.48
N LEU A 308 2.16 17.41 -5.01
CA LEU A 308 2.37 16.22 -5.84
C LEU A 308 1.21 16.03 -6.84
N PHE A 309 -0.03 16.09 -6.37
CA PHE A 309 -1.21 15.94 -7.22
C PHE A 309 -1.27 17.04 -8.27
N ILE A 310 -1.07 18.30 -7.88
CA ILE A 310 -1.10 19.44 -8.80
C ILE A 310 0.02 19.31 -9.85
N ARG A 311 1.24 18.97 -9.43
CA ARG A 311 2.39 18.92 -10.33
C ARG A 311 2.37 17.73 -11.30
N SER A 312 1.80 16.62 -10.87
CA SER A 312 1.57 15.46 -11.75
C SER A 312 0.38 15.66 -12.70
N ASP A 313 -0.24 16.85 -12.73
CA ASP A 313 -1.47 17.11 -13.48
C ASP A 313 -2.59 16.12 -13.11
N PHE A 314 -2.67 15.79 -11.81
CA PHE A 314 -3.62 14.83 -11.23
C PHE A 314 -3.56 13.43 -11.85
N LYS A 315 -2.43 13.06 -12.47
CA LYS A 315 -2.15 11.69 -12.92
C LYS A 315 -1.83 10.75 -11.75
N ILE A 316 -1.30 11.31 -10.66
CA ILE A 316 -1.21 10.64 -9.37
C ILE A 316 -2.47 10.99 -8.58
N ASP A 317 -3.16 9.97 -8.07
CA ASP A 317 -4.42 10.14 -7.35
C ASP A 317 -4.42 9.45 -5.98
N ILE A 318 -5.43 9.76 -5.17
CA ILE A 318 -5.56 9.22 -3.81
C ILE A 318 -5.83 7.71 -3.78
N SER A 319 -6.28 7.10 -4.89
CA SER A 319 -6.51 5.65 -4.95
C SER A 319 -5.19 4.87 -4.91
N GLN A 320 -4.08 5.50 -5.29
CA GLN A 320 -2.74 4.95 -5.17
C GLN A 320 -2.18 5.00 -3.73
N PHE A 321 -2.95 5.52 -2.77
CA PHE A 321 -2.55 5.65 -1.36
C PHE A 321 -3.45 4.83 -0.40
N PRO A 322 -3.54 3.49 -0.57
CA PRO A 322 -4.38 2.65 0.29
C PRO A 322 -3.95 2.65 1.77
N SER A 323 -2.65 2.78 2.06
CA SER A 323 -2.15 2.79 3.44
C SER A 323 -2.56 4.08 4.16
N LEU A 324 -2.46 5.23 3.49
CA LEU A 324 -2.99 6.50 4.01
C LEU A 324 -4.51 6.42 4.24
N ARG A 325 -5.27 5.86 3.28
CA ARG A 325 -6.72 5.72 3.41
C ARG A 325 -7.08 4.89 4.63
N SER A 326 -6.45 3.72 4.81
CA SER A 326 -6.65 2.87 5.99
C SER A 326 -6.36 3.63 7.29
N TYR A 327 -5.25 4.36 7.33
CA TYR A 327 -4.88 5.17 8.50
C TYR A 327 -5.93 6.24 8.83
N LEU A 328 -6.44 6.95 7.81
CA LEU A 328 -7.47 7.98 8.01
C LEU A 328 -8.80 7.39 8.48
N TYR A 329 -9.17 6.19 8.04
CA TYR A 329 -10.36 5.49 8.55
C TYR A 329 -10.27 5.14 10.04
N ASP A 330 -9.09 4.77 10.51
CA ASP A 330 -8.84 4.54 11.93
C ASP A 330 -8.79 5.84 12.74
N ASN A 331 -8.68 6.99 12.07
CA ASN A 331 -8.54 8.33 12.66
C ASN A 331 -9.57 9.31 12.05
N LEU A 332 -10.86 9.09 12.36
CA LEU A 332 -11.98 9.83 11.74
C LEU A 332 -11.91 11.35 11.88
N ASP A 333 -11.30 11.88 12.95
CA ASP A 333 -11.10 13.32 13.13
C ASP A 333 -10.14 13.89 12.07
N LYS A 334 -9.07 13.17 11.74
CA LYS A 334 -8.10 13.55 10.69
C LYS A 334 -8.72 13.43 9.31
N LEU A 335 -9.51 12.38 9.08
CA LEU A 335 -10.28 12.22 7.84
C LEU A 335 -11.26 13.39 7.64
N SER A 336 -11.97 13.76 8.71
CA SER A 336 -12.91 14.88 8.75
C SER A 336 -12.21 16.21 8.45
N SER A 337 -11.06 16.47 9.07
CA SER A 337 -10.19 17.63 8.82
C SER A 337 -9.79 17.70 7.33
N LEU A 338 -9.31 16.60 6.76
CA LEU A 338 -8.85 16.55 5.37
C LEU A 338 -9.98 16.76 4.36
N ILE A 339 -11.14 16.11 4.56
CA ILE A 339 -12.33 16.29 3.72
C ILE A 339 -12.78 17.75 3.73
N THR A 340 -12.80 18.37 4.92
CA THR A 340 -13.18 19.78 5.09
C THR A 340 -12.24 20.67 4.29
N ARG A 341 -10.93 20.50 4.47
CA ARG A 341 -9.89 21.26 3.77
C ARG A 341 -10.03 21.14 2.25
N TRP A 342 -10.14 19.92 1.74
CA TRP A 342 -10.22 19.69 0.31
C TRP A 342 -11.50 20.25 -0.29
N PHE A 343 -12.66 20.13 0.36
CA PHE A 343 -13.89 20.80 -0.10
C PHE A 343 -13.77 22.33 -0.12
N LEU A 344 -13.17 22.92 0.92
CA LEU A 344 -12.93 24.37 0.99
C LEU A 344 -11.90 24.88 -0.03
N SER A 345 -11.03 23.99 -0.55
CA SER A 345 -10.02 24.34 -1.57
C SER A 345 -10.62 24.82 -2.89
N LYS A 346 -11.90 24.48 -3.17
CA LYS A 346 -12.60 24.73 -4.44
C LYS A 346 -11.94 24.08 -5.68
N SER A 347 -10.96 23.21 -5.48
CA SER A 347 -10.34 22.41 -6.54
C SER A 347 -11.19 21.18 -6.83
N ILE A 348 -11.72 21.05 -8.05
CA ILE A 348 -12.55 19.90 -8.45
C ILE A 348 -11.79 18.57 -8.25
N PRO A 349 -10.52 18.43 -8.67
CA PRO A 349 -9.77 17.20 -8.41
C PRO A 349 -9.61 16.87 -6.93
N LEU A 350 -9.32 17.85 -6.06
CA LEU A 350 -9.21 17.60 -4.62
C LEU A 350 -10.56 17.25 -3.98
N ASN A 351 -11.65 17.88 -4.44
CA ASN A 351 -13.00 17.51 -4.00
C ASN A 351 -13.35 16.06 -4.38
N ARG A 352 -12.94 15.63 -5.59
CA ARG A 352 -13.07 14.23 -6.00
C ARG A 352 -12.27 13.32 -5.07
N TYR A 353 -11.01 13.65 -4.81
CA TYR A 353 -10.18 12.85 -3.89
C TYR A 353 -10.75 12.81 -2.48
N ALA A 354 -11.37 13.88 -1.99
CA ALA A 354 -12.08 13.84 -0.72
C ALA A 354 -13.16 12.76 -0.72
N SER A 355 -13.96 12.69 -1.80
CA SER A 355 -14.95 11.62 -1.98
C SER A 355 -14.32 10.23 -2.04
N ASP A 356 -13.20 10.09 -2.73
CA ASP A 356 -12.52 8.81 -2.93
C ASP A 356 -11.80 8.31 -1.67
N LEU A 357 -11.60 9.16 -0.64
CA LEU A 357 -11.09 8.71 0.66
C LEU A 357 -12.06 7.70 1.31
N ILE A 358 -13.36 7.84 1.04
CA ILE A 358 -14.39 6.96 1.60
C ILE A 358 -14.95 6.05 0.50
N ASP A 359 -14.93 4.75 0.76
CA ASP A 359 -15.50 3.70 -0.06
C ASP A 359 -16.99 3.52 0.28
N SER A 360 -17.52 2.33 0.05
CA SER A 360 -18.91 1.95 0.36
C SER A 360 -19.21 1.75 1.86
N ASN A 361 -18.27 2.08 2.74
CA ASN A 361 -18.46 1.94 4.19
C ASN A 361 -19.43 3.01 4.71
N GLU A 362 -20.37 2.59 5.55
CA GLU A 362 -21.28 3.50 6.26
C GLU A 362 -20.57 4.04 7.51
N VAL A 363 -20.11 5.28 7.44
CA VAL A 363 -19.48 5.99 8.57
C VAL A 363 -20.16 7.34 8.76
N GLU A 364 -20.32 7.75 10.03
CA GLU A 364 -20.80 9.08 10.39
C GLU A 364 -19.59 10.01 10.55
N LEU A 365 -19.56 11.13 9.82
CA LEU A 365 -18.49 12.11 9.86
C LEU A 365 -19.03 13.50 10.14
N ALA A 366 -18.17 14.41 10.58
CA ALA A 366 -18.48 15.81 10.79
C ALA A 366 -17.43 16.68 10.10
N PHE A 367 -17.82 17.83 9.57
CA PHE A 367 -16.82 18.80 9.09
C PHE A 367 -16.04 19.38 10.26
N ASP A 368 -14.76 19.69 10.03
CA ASP A 368 -13.92 20.38 10.99
C ASP A 368 -14.26 21.88 10.98
N MET A 369 -15.10 22.29 11.93
CA MET A 369 -15.57 23.66 12.04
C MET A 369 -14.45 24.66 12.37
N ALA A 370 -13.30 24.20 12.90
CA ALA A 370 -12.17 25.09 13.19
C ALA A 370 -11.53 25.67 11.92
N GLN A 371 -11.76 25.04 10.75
CA GLN A 371 -11.27 25.52 9.46
C GLN A 371 -12.17 26.58 8.81
N LEU A 372 -13.35 26.85 9.39
CA LEU A 372 -14.22 27.91 8.94
C LEU A 372 -13.73 29.26 9.49
N THR A 373 -13.26 30.14 8.60
CA THR A 373 -12.85 31.49 9.00
C THR A 373 -14.07 32.33 9.42
N GLU A 374 -13.93 33.07 10.52
CA GLU A 374 -14.90 34.08 10.94
C GLU A 374 -15.05 35.12 9.81
N GLY A 375 -16.16 35.07 9.07
CA GLY A 375 -16.46 36.01 7.97
C GLY A 375 -16.98 35.36 6.69
N SER A 376 -16.88 34.03 6.52
CA SER A 376 -17.49 33.36 5.36
C SER A 376 -18.97 33.10 5.61
N SER A 377 -19.80 34.10 5.29
CA SER A 377 -21.25 34.09 5.55
C SER A 377 -22.00 32.95 4.86
N THR A 378 -21.39 32.20 3.93
CA THR A 378 -22.03 31.10 3.18
C THR A 378 -21.27 29.77 3.26
N ALA A 379 -20.28 29.65 4.15
CA ALA A 379 -19.42 28.46 4.21
C ALA A 379 -20.18 27.18 4.57
N HIS A 380 -21.14 27.27 5.50
CA HIS A 380 -21.93 26.12 5.94
C HIS A 380 -22.79 25.58 4.80
N LEU A 381 -23.51 26.46 4.11
CA LEU A 381 -24.31 26.09 2.95
C LEU A 381 -23.43 25.50 1.83
N PHE A 382 -22.26 26.08 1.58
CA PHE A 382 -21.31 25.56 0.59
C PHE A 382 -20.87 24.13 0.92
N LEU A 383 -20.45 23.87 2.15
CA LEU A 383 -20.05 22.53 2.61
C LEU A 383 -21.21 21.52 2.57
N ALA A 384 -22.42 21.93 2.95
CA ALA A 384 -23.61 21.08 2.85
C ALA A 384 -23.88 20.63 1.41
N LYS A 385 -23.75 21.56 0.44
CA LYS A 385 -23.85 21.22 -0.98
C LYS A 385 -22.72 20.29 -1.41
N LYS A 386 -21.48 20.52 -1.00
CA LYS A 386 -20.35 19.61 -1.32
C LYS A 386 -20.58 18.20 -0.80
N ALA A 387 -21.00 18.07 0.45
CA ALA A 387 -21.36 16.79 1.04
C ALA A 387 -22.47 16.08 0.24
N CYS A 388 -23.58 16.76 -0.05
CA CYS A 388 -24.66 16.19 -0.85
C CYS A 388 -24.20 15.82 -2.26
N GLY A 389 -23.42 16.66 -2.92
CA GLY A 389 -22.97 16.44 -4.30
C GLY A 389 -22.02 15.24 -4.42
N TRP A 390 -20.97 15.20 -3.62
CA TRP A 390 -19.93 14.17 -3.72
C TRP A 390 -20.32 12.85 -3.05
N TYR A 391 -20.98 12.89 -1.90
CA TYR A 391 -21.36 11.70 -1.14
C TYR A 391 -22.80 11.24 -1.36
N PHE A 392 -23.49 11.68 -2.41
CA PHE A 392 -24.89 11.28 -2.67
C PHE A 392 -25.11 9.75 -2.66
N MET A 393 -24.14 8.97 -3.14
CA MET A 393 -24.22 7.50 -3.16
C MET A 393 -23.93 6.85 -1.79
N ASN A 394 -23.41 7.63 -0.83
CA ASN A 394 -23.20 7.22 0.55
C ASN A 394 -24.03 8.14 1.47
N PRO A 395 -25.37 7.92 1.55
CA PRO A 395 -26.27 8.85 2.21
C PRO A 395 -25.99 9.07 3.69
N THR A 396 -25.40 8.08 4.38
CA THR A 396 -24.99 8.19 5.80
C THR A 396 -23.87 9.20 5.97
N VAL A 397 -22.84 9.15 5.12
CA VAL A 397 -21.75 10.15 5.11
C VAL A 397 -22.30 11.52 4.70
N ALA A 398 -23.13 11.58 3.64
CA ALA A 398 -23.70 12.85 3.19
C ALA A 398 -24.51 13.55 4.28
N ILE A 399 -25.46 12.84 4.92
CA ILE A 399 -26.32 13.45 5.94
C ILE A 399 -25.54 13.80 7.20
N SER A 400 -24.57 12.99 7.62
CA SER A 400 -23.76 13.28 8.82
C SER A 400 -22.92 14.54 8.64
N LEU A 401 -22.26 14.69 7.48
CA LEU A 401 -21.54 15.90 7.12
C LEU A 401 -22.46 17.12 7.03
N ILE A 402 -23.61 17.02 6.36
CA ILE A 402 -24.59 18.12 6.28
C ILE A 402 -25.11 18.50 7.67
N HIS A 403 -25.42 17.52 8.51
CA HIS A 403 -25.91 17.74 9.86
C HIS A 403 -24.87 18.46 10.74
N SER A 404 -23.58 18.17 10.56
CA SER A 404 -22.52 18.85 11.30
C SER A 404 -22.52 20.36 11.07
N VAL A 405 -22.64 20.82 9.81
CA VAL A 405 -22.72 22.27 9.51
C VAL A 405 -24.07 22.86 9.86
N TYR A 406 -25.15 22.09 9.75
CA TYR A 406 -26.48 22.51 10.16
C TYR A 406 -26.53 22.88 11.64
N LYS A 407 -25.83 22.12 12.51
CA LYS A 407 -25.78 22.39 13.95
C LYS A 407 -25.16 23.76 14.27
N SER A 408 -24.15 24.21 13.54
CA SER A 408 -23.42 25.46 13.80
C SER A 408 -23.84 26.65 12.94
N CYS A 409 -24.59 26.45 11.86
CA CYS A 409 -24.91 27.55 10.95
C CYS A 409 -25.92 28.57 11.53
N PRO A 410 -25.93 29.81 11.04
CA PRO A 410 -27.03 30.75 11.30
C PRO A 410 -28.38 30.21 10.80
N ILE A 411 -29.48 30.68 11.39
CA ILE A 411 -30.84 30.21 11.06
C ILE A 411 -31.20 30.42 9.58
N GLU A 412 -30.78 31.53 8.97
CA GLU A 412 -31.00 31.80 7.55
C GLU A 412 -30.39 30.72 6.64
N GLN A 413 -29.19 30.23 6.98
CA GLN A 413 -28.57 29.12 6.24
C GLN A 413 -29.20 27.77 6.58
N ALA A 414 -29.76 27.60 7.79
CA ALA A 414 -30.45 26.37 8.18
C ALA A 414 -31.66 26.12 7.26
N GLU A 415 -32.37 27.19 6.87
CA GLU A 415 -33.48 27.13 5.92
C GLU A 415 -33.04 26.73 4.50
N ASP A 416 -31.88 27.20 4.03
CA ASP A 416 -31.34 26.76 2.74
C ASP A 416 -30.81 25.31 2.79
N ILE A 417 -30.22 24.91 3.92
CA ILE A 417 -29.67 23.58 4.11
C ILE A 417 -30.78 22.53 4.18
N GLN A 418 -31.92 22.81 4.83
CA GLN A 418 -33.06 21.86 4.86
C GLN A 418 -33.57 21.51 3.45
N GLU A 419 -33.50 22.43 2.48
CA GLU A 419 -33.95 22.15 1.11
C GLU A 419 -33.01 21.15 0.43
N ILE A 420 -31.70 21.21 0.70
CA ILE A 420 -30.72 20.21 0.23
C ILE A 420 -30.97 18.85 0.89
N ILE A 421 -31.25 18.84 2.20
CA ILE A 421 -31.58 17.62 2.93
C ILE A 421 -32.86 17.02 2.32
N PHE A 422 -33.91 17.82 2.12
CA PHE A 422 -35.16 17.34 1.54
C PHE A 422 -34.97 16.80 0.12
N ASN A 423 -34.42 17.62 -0.77
CA ASN A 423 -34.24 17.32 -2.19
C ASN A 423 -32.83 17.73 -2.66
N PRO A 424 -31.97 16.77 -3.07
CA PRO A 424 -32.33 15.40 -3.46
C PRO A 424 -32.22 14.32 -2.39
N LEU A 425 -31.62 14.60 -1.22
CA LEU A 425 -31.10 13.53 -0.37
C LEU A 425 -32.20 12.68 0.30
N MET A 426 -33.14 13.30 1.00
CA MET A 426 -34.18 12.61 1.77
C MET A 426 -35.24 11.98 0.88
N ILE A 427 -35.62 12.60 -0.24
CA ILE A 427 -36.50 11.95 -1.22
C ILE A 427 -35.84 10.68 -1.78
N SER A 428 -34.53 10.73 -2.05
CA SER A 428 -33.78 9.60 -2.59
C SER A 428 -33.57 8.48 -1.58
N TYR A 429 -33.29 8.82 -0.33
CA TYR A 429 -32.96 7.89 0.76
C TYR A 429 -33.81 8.15 2.02
N PRO A 430 -35.15 8.00 1.94
CA PRO A 430 -36.05 8.45 2.99
C PRO A 430 -35.80 7.74 4.31
N ARG A 431 -35.46 6.45 4.28
CA ARG A 431 -35.23 5.66 5.49
C ARG A 431 -33.95 6.09 6.20
N LYS A 432 -32.78 5.97 5.55
CA LYS A 432 -31.48 6.32 6.16
C LYS A 432 -31.42 7.75 6.68
N VAL A 433 -31.93 8.72 5.91
CA VAL A 433 -31.92 10.14 6.32
C VAL A 433 -32.85 10.36 7.52
N THR A 434 -34.05 9.78 7.51
CA THR A 434 -35.01 9.88 8.63
C THR A 434 -34.48 9.23 9.90
N GLU A 435 -33.90 8.03 9.80
CA GLU A 435 -33.28 7.33 10.92
C GLU A 435 -32.14 8.17 11.53
N PHE A 436 -31.27 8.73 10.69
CA PHE A 436 -30.17 9.58 11.13
C PHE A 436 -30.66 10.85 11.84
N LEU A 437 -31.61 11.58 11.26
CA LEU A 437 -32.13 12.83 11.85
C LEU A 437 -32.83 12.56 13.20
N ASN A 438 -33.62 11.49 13.28
CA ASN A 438 -34.26 11.11 14.54
C ASN A 438 -33.25 10.73 15.63
N LYS A 439 -32.14 10.10 15.26
CA LYS A 439 -31.05 9.74 16.18
C LYS A 439 -30.32 10.98 16.75
N HIS A 440 -30.24 12.08 15.99
CA HIS A 440 -29.40 13.23 16.32
C HIS A 440 -30.15 14.52 16.70
N LYS A 441 -31.48 14.49 16.77
CA LYS A 441 -32.31 15.67 17.07
C LYS A 441 -32.13 16.24 18.48
N ASP A 442 -31.79 15.41 19.47
CA ASP A 442 -31.70 15.81 20.89
C ASP A 442 -30.56 16.80 21.18
N GLY A 443 -29.64 17.01 20.22
CA GLY A 443 -28.52 17.94 20.33
C GLY A 443 -28.70 19.27 19.61
N LEU A 444 -29.91 19.59 19.13
CA LEU A 444 -30.23 20.80 18.36
C LEU A 444 -30.85 21.90 19.23
N GLU A 445 -30.64 23.15 18.82
CA GLU A 445 -31.37 24.31 19.35
C GLU A 445 -32.85 24.25 18.93
N GLN A 446 -33.73 24.87 19.72
CA GLN A 446 -35.18 24.77 19.53
C GLN A 446 -35.64 25.17 18.12
N ASP A 447 -35.14 26.29 17.59
CA ASP A 447 -35.52 26.78 16.25
C ASP A 447 -35.11 25.78 15.13
N LYS A 448 -33.95 25.15 15.28
CA LYS A 448 -33.45 24.14 14.33
C LYS A 448 -34.17 22.81 14.48
N LEU A 449 -34.53 22.43 15.70
CA LEU A 449 -35.34 21.26 15.97
C LEU A 449 -36.70 21.37 15.26
N GLU A 450 -37.35 22.53 15.36
CA GLU A 450 -38.64 22.79 14.70
C GLU A 450 -38.54 22.66 13.17
N ILE A 451 -37.45 23.14 12.56
CA ILE A 451 -37.17 22.96 11.13
C ILE A 451 -37.06 21.45 10.77
N ILE A 452 -36.32 20.67 11.55
CA ILE A 452 -36.18 19.21 11.31
C ILE A 452 -37.51 18.47 11.49
N GLU A 453 -38.32 18.82 12.50
CA GLU A 453 -39.64 18.24 12.70
C GLU A 453 -40.59 18.56 11.54
N ASN A 454 -40.56 19.81 11.06
CA ASN A 454 -41.30 20.22 9.87
C ASN A 454 -40.84 19.47 8.62
N LEU A 455 -39.53 19.23 8.47
CA LEU A 455 -38.95 18.47 7.37
C LEU A 455 -39.40 17.00 7.39
N LEU A 456 -39.42 16.35 8.56
CA LEU A 456 -39.92 14.99 8.73
C LEU A 456 -41.41 14.89 8.36
N LYS A 457 -42.21 15.86 8.82
CA LYS A 457 -43.63 15.96 8.45
C LYS A 457 -43.81 16.17 6.94
N LYS A 458 -43.01 17.05 6.33
CA LYS A 458 -43.00 17.30 4.87
C LYS A 458 -42.75 16.02 4.07
N LEU A 459 -41.88 15.12 4.56
CA LEU A 459 -41.65 13.81 3.94
C LEU A 459 -42.86 12.88 4.09
N GLU A 460 -43.49 12.85 5.27
CA GLU A 460 -44.70 12.04 5.49
C GLU A 460 -45.85 12.51 4.58
N ASP A 461 -46.09 13.82 4.53
CA ASP A 461 -47.08 14.46 3.65
C ASP A 461 -46.79 14.13 2.17
N TYR A 462 -45.52 14.15 1.75
CA TYR A 462 -45.11 13.74 0.41
C TYR A 462 -45.44 12.28 0.10
N HIS A 463 -45.14 11.35 1.02
CA HIS A 463 -45.45 9.94 0.84
C HIS A 463 -46.96 9.66 0.85
N ASP A 464 -47.74 10.36 1.67
CA ASP A 464 -49.18 10.24 1.70
C ASP A 464 -49.83 10.79 0.43
N ALA A 465 -49.33 11.90 -0.11
CA ALA A 465 -49.75 12.41 -1.41
C ALA A 465 -49.46 11.40 -2.55
N LEU A 466 -48.29 10.74 -2.51
CA LEU A 466 -47.95 9.67 -3.47
C LEU A 466 -48.86 8.44 -3.33
N ARG A 467 -49.24 8.06 -2.11
CA ARG A 467 -50.20 6.96 -1.90
C ARG A 467 -51.59 7.33 -2.39
N ALA A 468 -52.01 8.58 -2.12
CA ALA A 468 -53.30 9.09 -2.56
C ALA A 468 -53.40 9.17 -4.09
N SER A 469 -52.30 9.49 -4.79
CA SER A 469 -52.28 9.56 -6.26
C SER A 469 -52.54 8.20 -6.92
N ASN A 470 -52.20 7.09 -6.27
CA ASN A 470 -52.52 5.75 -6.76
C ASN A 470 -54.04 5.45 -6.79
N ASN A 471 -54.85 6.22 -6.06
CA ASN A 471 -56.31 6.14 -6.12
C ASN A 471 -56.89 6.88 -7.34
N ILE A 472 -56.09 7.71 -8.03
CA ILE A 472 -56.46 8.38 -9.27
C ILE A 472 -56.28 7.38 -10.40
N LYS A 473 -57.39 6.96 -11.03
CA LYS A 473 -57.41 5.89 -12.03
C LYS A 473 -56.51 6.20 -13.22
N GLU A 474 -56.43 7.46 -13.61
CA GLU A 474 -55.67 7.99 -14.73
C GLU A 474 -54.14 7.95 -14.49
N LEU A 475 -53.70 7.96 -13.22
CA LEU A 475 -52.29 7.93 -12.84
C LEU A 475 -51.81 6.51 -12.48
N ARG A 476 -52.71 5.52 -12.49
CA ARG A 476 -52.37 4.15 -12.13
C ARG A 476 -51.69 3.43 -13.29
N VAL A 477 -50.53 2.85 -13.02
CA VAL A 477 -49.81 1.97 -13.95
C VAL A 477 -50.66 0.73 -14.27
N GLY A 478 -50.64 0.27 -15.53
CA GLY A 478 -51.32 -0.96 -15.92
C GLY A 478 -50.74 -2.18 -15.21
N GLN A 479 -51.56 -3.19 -14.89
CA GLN A 479 -51.08 -4.40 -14.19
C GLN A 479 -49.96 -5.12 -14.95
N THR A 480 -50.03 -5.14 -16.28
CA THR A 480 -48.99 -5.73 -17.14
C THR A 480 -47.67 -4.96 -17.05
N GLU A 481 -47.73 -3.63 -16.98
CA GLU A 481 -46.56 -2.75 -16.88
C GLU A 481 -45.93 -2.88 -15.49
N ASP A 482 -46.73 -2.87 -14.42
CA ASP A 482 -46.25 -3.12 -13.04
C ASP A 482 -45.56 -4.48 -12.93
N PHE A 483 -46.18 -5.54 -13.46
CA PHE A 483 -45.58 -6.87 -13.48
C PHE A 483 -44.26 -6.90 -14.29
N THR A 484 -44.22 -6.23 -15.44
CA THR A 484 -43.03 -6.15 -16.29
C THR A 484 -41.91 -5.40 -15.57
N TYR A 485 -42.22 -4.29 -14.91
CA TYR A 485 -41.27 -3.51 -14.13
C TYR A 485 -40.72 -4.30 -12.93
N ARG A 486 -41.57 -4.96 -12.15
CA ARG A 486 -41.14 -5.82 -11.03
C ARG A 486 -40.24 -6.95 -11.50
N ARG A 487 -40.58 -7.59 -12.62
CA ARG A 487 -39.75 -8.64 -13.23
C ARG A 487 -38.39 -8.10 -13.67
N HIS A 488 -38.37 -6.93 -14.29
CA HIS A 488 -37.12 -6.25 -14.69
C HIS A 488 -36.25 -5.95 -13.46
N GLN A 489 -36.82 -5.35 -12.40
CA GLN A 489 -36.08 -5.06 -11.16
C GLN A 489 -35.54 -6.33 -10.50
N GLN A 490 -36.34 -7.40 -10.45
CA GLN A 490 -35.88 -8.69 -9.92
C GLN A 490 -34.72 -9.27 -10.75
N GLN A 491 -34.75 -9.14 -12.07
CA GLN A 491 -33.65 -9.57 -12.93
C GLN A 491 -32.38 -8.75 -12.70
N MET A 492 -32.50 -7.42 -12.57
CA MET A 492 -31.37 -6.54 -12.27
C MET A 492 -30.74 -6.89 -10.91
N MET A 493 -31.58 -7.08 -9.89
CA MET A 493 -31.13 -7.47 -8.55
C MET A 493 -30.43 -8.84 -8.56
N ASN A 494 -30.99 -9.83 -9.26
CA ASN A 494 -30.37 -11.15 -9.40
C ASN A 494 -28.99 -11.09 -10.08
N LYS A 495 -28.82 -10.22 -11.09
CA LYS A 495 -27.51 -10.00 -11.74
C LYS A 495 -26.51 -9.37 -10.78
N ALA A 496 -26.90 -8.32 -10.06
CA ALA A 496 -26.05 -7.66 -9.07
C ALA A 496 -25.62 -8.65 -7.95
N TYR A 497 -26.53 -9.47 -7.45
CA TYR A 497 -26.20 -10.54 -6.50
C TYR A 497 -25.23 -11.56 -7.08
N ALA A 498 -25.44 -12.00 -8.34
CA ALA A 498 -24.55 -12.95 -8.99
C ALA A 498 -23.12 -12.39 -9.20
N GLU A 499 -22.99 -11.09 -9.49
CA GLU A 499 -21.69 -10.42 -9.60
C GLU A 499 -21.01 -10.25 -8.23
N SER A 500 -21.74 -9.78 -7.22
CA SER A 500 -21.22 -9.68 -5.85
C SER A 500 -20.75 -11.04 -5.32
N ARG A 501 -21.47 -12.11 -5.65
CA ARG A 501 -21.13 -13.48 -5.25
C ARG A 501 -19.77 -13.94 -5.78
N LYS A 502 -19.33 -13.49 -6.96
CA LYS A 502 -18.02 -13.86 -7.52
C LYS A 502 -16.86 -13.41 -6.63
N ASN A 503 -17.08 -12.37 -5.83
CA ASN A 503 -16.08 -11.80 -4.93
C ASN A 503 -16.30 -12.23 -3.46
N SER A 504 -17.29 -13.10 -3.18
CA SER A 504 -17.61 -13.53 -1.83
C SER A 504 -16.83 -14.80 -1.44
N LEU A 505 -16.04 -14.70 -0.37
CA LEU A 505 -15.34 -15.83 0.25
C LEU A 505 -16.30 -16.95 0.69
N PHE A 506 -17.52 -16.62 1.09
CA PHE A 506 -18.52 -17.62 1.48
C PHE A 506 -19.04 -18.42 0.28
N GLY A 507 -19.13 -17.78 -0.89
CA GLY A 507 -19.60 -18.42 -2.12
C GLY A 507 -18.63 -19.48 -2.66
N SER A 508 -17.34 -19.41 -2.29
CA SER A 508 -16.34 -20.43 -2.64
C SER A 508 -16.19 -21.54 -1.60
N LEU A 509 -16.55 -21.27 -0.33
CA LEU A 509 -16.41 -22.24 0.77
C LEU A 509 -17.61 -23.18 0.93
N PHE A 510 -18.82 -22.77 0.52
CA PHE A 510 -20.04 -23.54 0.73
C PHE A 510 -20.77 -23.88 -0.58
N THR A 511 -21.29 -25.10 -0.68
CA THR A 511 -22.13 -25.52 -1.81
C THR A 511 -23.54 -24.94 -1.68
N GLU A 512 -23.99 -24.18 -2.68
CA GLU A 512 -25.33 -23.61 -2.71
C GLU A 512 -26.26 -24.45 -3.59
N ASN A 513 -27.51 -24.61 -3.14
CA ASN A 513 -28.58 -25.25 -3.91
C ASN A 513 -29.80 -24.32 -3.97
N THR A 514 -30.31 -24.07 -5.17
CA THR A 514 -31.55 -23.29 -5.36
C THR A 514 -32.75 -24.17 -5.03
N LEU A 515 -33.47 -23.82 -3.96
CA LEU A 515 -34.73 -24.48 -3.59
C LEU A 515 -35.90 -23.76 -4.26
N LEU A 516 -36.70 -24.51 -5.04
CA LEU A 516 -37.95 -23.98 -5.61
C LEU A 516 -39.06 -23.87 -4.54
N TYR A 517 -39.05 -24.77 -3.56
CA TYR A 517 -40.00 -24.82 -2.46
C TYR A 517 -39.41 -25.59 -1.27
N GLY A 518 -39.82 -25.23 -0.05
CA GLY A 518 -39.45 -25.93 1.18
C GLY A 518 -38.95 -25.00 2.28
N LYS A 519 -39.22 -25.38 3.54
CA LYS A 519 -38.77 -24.64 4.74
C LYS A 519 -37.75 -25.40 5.58
N ASN A 520 -37.47 -26.66 5.25
CA ASN A 520 -36.61 -27.56 6.01
C ASN A 520 -35.67 -28.32 5.07
N THR A 521 -34.46 -28.62 5.51
CA THR A 521 -33.53 -29.56 4.88
C THR A 521 -33.50 -30.86 5.66
N ALA A 522 -33.29 -31.99 4.98
CA ALA A 522 -33.15 -33.29 5.61
C ALA A 522 -31.85 -33.94 5.17
N PHE A 523 -31.10 -34.49 6.13
CA PHE A 523 -29.83 -35.18 5.87
C PHE A 523 -29.74 -36.45 6.71
N ILE A 524 -28.90 -37.39 6.28
CA ILE A 524 -28.72 -38.69 6.92
C ILE A 524 -27.36 -38.69 7.63
N ILE A 525 -27.35 -38.96 8.93
CA ILE A 525 -26.13 -39.12 9.72
C ILE A 525 -25.90 -40.61 9.95
N GLN A 526 -24.69 -41.10 9.70
CA GLN A 526 -24.29 -42.44 10.14
C GLN A 526 -23.86 -42.39 11.60
N THR A 527 -24.53 -43.18 12.42
CA THR A 527 -24.21 -43.40 13.83
C THR A 527 -23.76 -44.84 14.03
N GLY A 528 -23.17 -45.16 15.19
CA GLY A 528 -22.71 -46.52 15.51
C GLY A 528 -23.81 -47.59 15.47
N GLU A 529 -25.09 -47.20 15.47
CA GLU A 529 -26.27 -48.09 15.42
C GLU A 529 -26.97 -48.11 14.04
N GLY A 530 -26.46 -47.36 13.04
CA GLY A 530 -27.02 -47.28 11.69
C GLY A 530 -27.23 -45.86 11.18
N SER A 531 -27.91 -45.71 10.04
CA SER A 531 -28.21 -44.41 9.43
C SER A 531 -29.51 -43.80 9.99
N GLN A 532 -29.44 -42.58 10.52
CA GLN A 532 -30.59 -41.85 11.05
C GLN A 532 -30.85 -40.58 10.23
N ARG A 533 -32.11 -40.35 9.85
CA ARG A 533 -32.55 -39.13 9.16
C ARG A 533 -32.80 -38.01 10.17
N GLN A 534 -32.18 -36.86 9.98
CA GLN A 534 -32.45 -35.63 10.72
C GLN A 534 -32.98 -34.54 9.79
N THR A 535 -33.81 -33.65 10.34
CA THR A 535 -34.38 -32.51 9.63
C THR A 535 -34.06 -31.22 10.38
N MET A 536 -33.62 -30.19 9.66
CA MET A 536 -33.31 -28.87 10.22
C MET A 536 -34.12 -27.80 9.48
N PRO A 537 -34.75 -26.83 10.18
CA PRO A 537 -35.41 -25.71 9.53
C PRO A 537 -34.38 -24.80 8.85
N LEU A 538 -34.77 -24.20 7.72
CA LEU A 538 -33.99 -23.20 7.03
C LEU A 538 -34.10 -21.86 7.76
N HIS A 539 -32.97 -21.20 7.97
CA HIS A 539 -32.92 -19.83 8.48
C HIS A 539 -32.75 -18.86 7.32
N SER A 540 -33.52 -17.78 7.33
CA SER A 540 -33.41 -16.70 6.34
C SER A 540 -32.59 -15.55 6.91
N PHE A 541 -31.59 -15.12 6.16
CA PHE A 541 -30.92 -13.83 6.36
C PHE A 541 -31.35 -12.93 5.20
N SER A 542 -31.85 -11.75 5.52
CA SER A 542 -32.25 -10.75 4.54
C SER A 542 -31.52 -9.45 4.79
N HIS A 543 -30.99 -8.85 3.73
CA HIS A 543 -30.47 -7.50 3.74
C HIS A 543 -31.35 -6.61 2.87
N SER A 544 -31.61 -5.40 3.34
CA SER A 544 -32.31 -4.36 2.59
C SER A 544 -31.31 -3.28 2.20
N ILE A 545 -31.40 -2.82 0.96
CA ILE A 545 -30.56 -1.77 0.41
C ILE A 545 -31.49 -0.64 -0.03
N ASP A 546 -31.18 0.60 0.35
CA ASP A 546 -31.88 1.77 -0.15
C ASP A 546 -31.34 2.11 -1.54
N PHE A 547 -32.25 2.29 -2.50
CA PHE A 547 -31.93 2.72 -3.86
C PHE A 547 -32.33 4.19 -4.03
N PRO A 548 -31.51 5.04 -4.68
CA PRO A 548 -31.84 6.46 -4.88
C PRO A 548 -33.10 6.61 -5.73
N SER A 549 -34.24 6.88 -5.07
CA SER A 549 -35.54 6.94 -5.73
C SER A 549 -35.58 7.99 -6.86
N MET A 550 -34.89 9.12 -6.68
CA MET A 550 -34.79 10.20 -7.67
C MET A 550 -34.10 9.78 -8.97
N GLU A 551 -33.23 8.75 -8.95
CA GLU A 551 -32.64 8.21 -10.18
C GLU A 551 -33.71 7.60 -11.11
N ILE A 552 -34.85 7.17 -10.53
CA ILE A 552 -36.00 6.65 -11.26
C ILE A 552 -37.03 7.75 -11.51
N LEU A 553 -37.30 8.61 -10.51
CA LEU A 553 -38.37 9.60 -10.58
C LEU A 553 -38.02 10.80 -11.45
N ASP A 554 -36.81 11.35 -11.31
CA ASP A 554 -36.33 12.52 -12.06
C ASP A 554 -34.78 12.55 -12.05
N SER A 555 -34.19 11.66 -12.85
CA SER A 555 -32.74 11.58 -12.97
C SER A 555 -32.12 12.86 -13.54
N THR A 556 -32.83 13.59 -14.40
CA THR A 556 -32.29 14.77 -15.06
C THR A 556 -32.09 15.91 -14.06
N SER A 557 -33.12 16.22 -13.26
CA SER A 557 -33.01 17.25 -12.23
C SER A 557 -32.04 16.83 -11.13
N LEU A 558 -32.02 15.54 -10.76
CA LEU A 558 -31.06 15.00 -9.81
C LEU A 558 -29.62 15.25 -10.27
N HIS A 559 -29.25 14.75 -11.46
CA HIS A 559 -27.89 14.89 -11.99
C HIS A 559 -27.51 16.36 -12.16
N TYR A 560 -28.44 17.22 -12.61
CA TYR A 560 -28.21 18.65 -12.69
C TYR A 560 -27.91 19.28 -11.32
N ALA A 561 -28.69 18.96 -10.29
CA ALA A 561 -28.47 19.45 -8.94
C ALA A 561 -27.14 18.97 -8.35
N LEU A 562 -26.83 17.68 -8.48
CA LEU A 562 -25.57 17.10 -7.99
C LEU A 562 -24.35 17.71 -8.69
N ILE A 563 -24.39 17.90 -10.01
CA ILE A 563 -23.30 18.54 -10.76
C ILE A 563 -23.14 19.99 -10.30
N LYS A 564 -24.25 20.73 -10.14
CA LYS A 564 -24.23 22.12 -9.65
C LYS A 564 -23.55 22.20 -8.28
N PHE A 565 -23.90 21.32 -7.36
CA PHE A 565 -23.27 21.25 -6.04
C PHE A 565 -21.77 20.91 -6.11
N LYS A 566 -21.39 19.92 -6.93
CA LYS A 566 -19.99 19.53 -7.14
C LYS A 566 -19.14 20.67 -7.70
N LEU A 567 -19.66 21.43 -8.66
CA LEU A 567 -18.93 22.49 -9.38
C LEU A 567 -19.03 23.87 -8.72
N GLU A 568 -19.87 24.06 -7.70
CA GLU A 568 -20.03 25.35 -7.03
C GLU A 568 -18.68 25.90 -6.52
N GLY A 569 -18.40 27.17 -6.82
CA GLY A 569 -17.18 27.85 -6.40
C GLY A 569 -15.89 27.42 -7.10
N ALA A 570 -15.93 26.45 -8.02
CA ALA A 570 -14.75 26.04 -8.77
C ALA A 570 -14.23 27.19 -9.66
N SER A 571 -12.91 27.44 -9.63
CA SER A 571 -12.26 28.29 -10.62
C SER A 571 -12.21 27.57 -11.97
N LYS A 572 -12.41 28.33 -13.06
CA LYS A 572 -12.29 27.82 -14.44
C LYS A 572 -10.89 27.32 -14.75
#